data_AF-A0A8D8NXP2-F1
#
_entry.id   AF-A0A8D8NXP2-F1
#
_cell.length_a   1.000
_cell.length_b   1.000
_cell.length_c   1.000
_cell.angle_alpha   90.00
_cell.angle_beta   90.00
_cell.angle_gamma   90.00
#
_symmetry.space_group_name_H-M   'P 1'
#
loop_
_entity.id
_entity.type
_entity.pdbx_description
1 polymer ?
#
loop_
_entity_poly.entity_id
_entity_poly.type
_entity_poly.pdbx_seq_one_letter_code
_entity_poly.pdbx_strand_id
1 'polypeptide(L)'
;AILAALTEVIKENGGSQSSTEYFLGLMETIEATKEESDTVAAVSLLSMGIKSVPEAVLRKKFSETAQTLLGLLERYAESDNQNMVRSIVGCLSVVLRAQEYSQWKLSSTLKFFD
;
A
#
# COMPACT_ATOMS: atom_id res chain seq x y z
N ALA A 1 1.05 -9.71 15.25
CA ALA A 1 0.82 -10.97 14.51
C ALA A 1 1.26 -10.82 13.05
N ILE A 2 0.58 -9.99 12.24
CA ILE A 2 0.84 -9.86 10.80
C ILE A 2 2.31 -9.54 10.47
N LEU A 3 2.89 -8.49 11.06
CA LEU A 3 4.28 -8.13 10.75
C LEU A 3 5.27 -9.25 11.09
N ALA A 4 5.10 -9.91 12.24
CA ALA A 4 5.98 -11.00 12.67
C ALA A 4 5.88 -12.20 11.72
N ALA A 5 4.65 -12.60 11.35
CA ALA A 5 4.42 -13.65 10.37
C ALA A 5 5.05 -13.31 9.02
N LEU A 6 4.91 -12.05 8.57
CA LEU A 6 5.54 -11.60 7.33
C LEU A 6 7.07 -11.61 7.43
N THR A 7 7.64 -11.17 8.55
CA THR A 7 9.09 -11.24 8.81
C THR A 7 9.59 -12.70 8.80
N GLU A 8 8.82 -13.64 9.34
CA GLU A 8 9.14 -15.07 9.29
C GLU A 8 9.16 -15.59 7.85
N VAL A 9 8.11 -15.31 7.07
CA VAL A 9 8.03 -15.70 5.65
C VAL A 9 9.18 -15.10 4.83
N ILE A 10 9.55 -13.85 5.06
CA ILE A 10 10.70 -13.22 4.38
C ILE A 10 12.00 -13.96 4.73
N LYS A 11 12.20 -14.30 6.01
CA LYS A 11 13.40 -15.03 6.45
C LYS A 11 13.46 -16.44 5.88
N GLU A 12 12.34 -17.16 5.85
CA GLU A 12 12.25 -18.52 5.29
C GLU A 12 12.60 -18.54 3.79
N ASN A 13 12.27 -17.47 3.06
CA ASN A 13 12.62 -17.29 1.66
C ASN A 13 14.05 -16.73 1.43
N GLY A 14 14.87 -16.62 2.48
CA GLY A 14 16.24 -16.09 2.39
C GLY A 14 16.31 -14.59 2.14
N GLY A 15 15.23 -13.87 2.41
CA GLY A 15 15.09 -12.43 2.17
C GLY A 15 15.85 -11.56 3.17
N SER A 16 15.98 -10.28 2.82
CA SER A 16 16.81 -9.30 3.55
C SER A 16 16.04 -8.45 4.54
N GLN A 17 14.71 -8.62 4.63
CA GLN A 17 13.82 -7.75 5.41
C GLN A 17 13.90 -6.28 4.95
N SER A 18 14.07 -6.07 3.65
CA SER A 18 14.07 -4.74 3.04
C SER A 18 12.66 -4.12 3.10
N SER A 19 12.61 -2.79 3.02
CA SER A 19 11.35 -2.05 2.88
C SER A 19 10.53 -2.51 1.67
N THR A 20 11.20 -2.95 0.60
CA THR A 20 10.54 -3.50 -0.60
C THR A 20 9.85 -4.83 -0.30
N GLU A 21 10.51 -5.75 0.39
CA GLU A 21 9.92 -7.05 0.76
C GLU A 21 8.71 -6.87 1.69
N TYR A 22 8.84 -6.00 2.69
CA TYR A 22 7.71 -5.67 3.56
C TYR A 22 6.56 -4.99 2.81
N PHE A 23 6.85 -4.08 1.89
CA PHE A 23 5.83 -3.44 1.06
C PHE A 23 5.05 -4.45 0.22
N LEU A 24 5.76 -5.33 -0.51
CA LEU A 24 5.14 -6.35 -1.35
C LEU A 24 4.29 -7.31 -0.52
N GLY A 25 4.82 -7.83 0.58
CA GLY A 25 4.10 -8.76 1.43
C GLY A 25 2.90 -8.15 2.16
N LEU A 26 2.96 -6.86 2.53
CA LEU A 26 1.81 -6.15 3.09
C LEU A 26 0.72 -5.93 2.03
N MET A 27 1.09 -5.58 0.79
CA MET A 27 0.12 -5.46 -0.31
C MET A 27 -0.56 -6.80 -0.60
N GLU A 28 0.20 -7.90 -0.68
CA GLU A 28 -0.36 -9.25 -0.84
C GLU A 28 -1.30 -9.62 0.31
N THR A 29 -0.93 -9.29 1.55
CA THR A 29 -1.79 -9.50 2.72
C THR A 29 -3.10 -8.72 2.61
N ILE A 30 -3.04 -7.44 2.20
CA ILE A 30 -4.20 -6.57 2.03
C ILE A 30 -5.15 -7.14 0.97
N GLU A 31 -4.62 -7.67 -0.12
CA GLU A 31 -5.40 -8.20 -1.25
C GLU A 31 -6.00 -9.59 -0.94
N ALA A 32 -5.31 -10.39 -0.12
CA ALA A 32 -5.75 -11.74 0.23
C ALA A 32 -6.71 -11.80 1.42
N THR A 33 -6.62 -10.84 2.35
CA THR A 33 -7.39 -10.90 3.59
C THR A 33 -8.88 -10.60 3.37
N LYS A 34 -9.74 -11.36 4.07
CA LYS A 34 -11.19 -11.15 4.09
C LYS A 34 -11.65 -10.47 5.38
N GLU A 35 -10.81 -10.50 6.41
CA GLU A 35 -11.11 -9.98 7.73
C GLU A 35 -10.81 -8.48 7.78
N GLU A 36 -11.76 -7.71 8.28
CA GLU A 36 -11.65 -6.25 8.35
C GLU A 36 -10.52 -5.82 9.29
N SER A 37 -10.39 -6.49 10.44
CA SER A 37 -9.34 -6.22 11.43
C SER A 37 -7.93 -6.40 10.85
N ASP A 38 -7.75 -7.42 10.02
CA ASP A 38 -6.47 -7.72 9.39
C ASP A 38 -6.15 -6.71 8.28
N THR A 39 -7.16 -6.29 7.52
CA THR A 39 -7.05 -5.21 6.54
C THR A 39 -6.57 -3.92 7.21
N VAL A 40 -7.21 -3.53 8.31
CA VAL A 40 -6.87 -2.31 9.07
C VAL A 40 -5.45 -2.38 9.63
N ALA A 41 -5.07 -3.52 10.20
CA ALA A 41 -3.72 -3.73 10.73
C ALA A 41 -2.65 -3.68 9.63
N ALA A 42 -2.89 -4.33 8.49
CA ALA A 42 -1.95 -4.34 7.37
C ALA A 42 -1.78 -2.95 6.74
N VAL A 43 -2.86 -2.19 6.54
CA VAL A 43 -2.80 -0.81 6.04
C VAL A 43 -2.08 0.12 7.03
N SER A 44 -2.29 -0.06 8.33
CA SER A 44 -1.58 0.71 9.35
C SER A 44 -0.08 0.45 9.31
N LEU A 45 0.35 -0.81 9.13
CA LEU A 45 1.76 -1.17 8.96
C LEU A 45 2.34 -0.61 7.65
N LEU A 46 1.57 -0.68 6.57
CA LEU A 46 1.95 -0.11 5.28
C LEU A 46 2.21 1.40 5.39
N SER A 47 1.32 2.14 6.05
CA SER A 47 1.45 3.60 6.18
C SER A 47 2.70 4.02 6.97
N MET A 48 3.17 3.18 7.89
CA MET A 48 4.43 3.38 8.62
C MET A 48 5.67 3.15 7.73
N GLY A 49 5.63 2.16 6.84
CA GLY A 49 6.79 1.72 6.08
C GLY A 49 6.93 2.29 4.67
N ILE A 50 5.82 2.67 4.01
CA ILE A 50 5.79 2.92 2.56
C ILE A 50 6.74 4.04 2.08
N LYS A 51 7.02 5.04 2.94
CA LYS A 51 7.95 6.15 2.62
C LYS A 51 9.42 5.70 2.49
N SER A 52 9.76 4.52 3.03
CA SER A 52 11.11 3.95 2.95
C SER A 52 11.31 3.06 1.72
N VAL A 53 10.26 2.84 0.93
CA VAL A 53 10.31 2.02 -0.29
C VAL A 53 10.99 2.84 -1.40
N PRO A 54 11.97 2.29 -2.13
CA PRO A 54 12.58 2.99 -3.25
C PRO A 54 11.55 3.42 -4.29
N GLU A 55 11.65 4.66 -4.78
CA GLU A 55 10.64 5.18 -5.72
C GLU A 55 10.51 4.34 -7.00
N ALA A 56 11.61 3.73 -7.47
CA ALA A 56 11.57 2.84 -8.63
C ALA A 56 10.63 1.65 -8.43
N VAL A 57 10.53 1.13 -7.20
CA VAL A 57 9.59 0.07 -6.83
C VAL A 57 8.16 0.62 -6.80
N LEU A 58 7.95 1.77 -6.14
CA LEU A 58 6.65 2.43 -6.05
C LEU A 58 6.09 2.76 -7.45
N ARG A 59 6.93 3.22 -8.38
CA ARG A 59 6.56 3.44 -9.79
C ARG A 59 6.17 2.13 -10.48
N LYS A 60 7.00 1.09 -10.34
CA LYS A 60 6.74 -0.22 -10.96
C LYS A 60 5.43 -0.85 -10.47
N LYS A 61 5.06 -0.63 -9.20
CA LYS A 61 3.87 -1.18 -8.57
C LYS A 61 2.67 -0.22 -8.53
N PHE A 62 2.81 0.98 -9.08
CA PHE A 62 1.84 2.07 -8.92
C PHE A 62 0.40 1.67 -9.25
N SER A 63 0.16 1.13 -10.45
CA SER A 63 -1.22 0.87 -10.90
C SER A 63 -1.94 -0.17 -10.05
N GLU A 64 -1.24 -1.23 -9.63
CA GLU A 64 -1.76 -2.28 -8.75
C GLU A 64 -2.04 -1.70 -7.36
N THR A 65 -1.03 -1.07 -6.75
CA THR A 65 -1.14 -0.51 -5.40
C THR A 65 -2.20 0.60 -5.31
N ALA A 66 -2.22 1.54 -6.26
CA ALA A 66 -3.19 2.63 -6.25
C ALA A 66 -4.63 2.14 -6.45
N GLN A 67 -4.84 1.09 -7.26
CA GLN A 67 -6.16 0.49 -7.45
C GLN A 67 -6.65 -0.19 -6.17
N THR A 68 -5.80 -0.97 -5.50
CA THR A 68 -6.10 -1.61 -4.22
C THR A 68 -6.42 -0.56 -3.15
N LEU A 69 -5.60 0.49 -3.03
CA LEU A 69 -5.82 1.56 -2.06
C LEU A 69 -7.09 2.37 -2.34
N LEU A 70 -7.42 2.65 -3.61
CA LEU A 70 -8.64 3.37 -3.96
C LEU A 70 -9.89 2.55 -3.62
N GLY A 71 -9.89 1.25 -3.93
CA GLY A 71 -10.99 0.36 -3.54
C GLY A 71 -11.19 0.27 -2.03
N LEU A 72 -10.09 0.30 -1.25
CA LEU A 72 -10.18 0.43 0.20
C LEU A 72 -10.74 1.81 0.61
N LEU A 73 -10.33 2.89 -0.03
CA LEU A 73 -10.85 4.22 0.28
C LEU A 73 -12.36 4.26 0.10
N GLU A 74 -12.88 3.76 -1.02
CA GLU A 74 -14.32 3.66 -1.29
C GLU A 74 -15.04 2.83 -0.22
N ARG A 75 -14.46 1.70 0.19
CA ARG A 75 -15.02 0.84 1.24
C ARG A 75 -15.11 1.52 2.61
N TYR A 76 -14.09 2.31 2.98
CA TYR A 76 -13.98 2.91 4.32
C TYR A 76 -14.41 4.38 4.38
N ALA A 77 -14.74 5.02 3.25
CA ALA A 77 -15.07 6.45 3.17
C ALA A 77 -16.21 6.85 4.11
N GLU A 78 -17.24 6.01 4.22
CA GLU A 78 -18.43 6.24 5.07
C GLU A 78 -18.34 5.52 6.43
N SER A 79 -17.16 4.99 6.78
CA SER A 79 -16.95 4.30 8.06
C SER A 79 -16.53 5.26 9.18
N ASP A 80 -16.80 4.88 10.43
CA ASP A 80 -16.31 5.63 11.60
C ASP A 80 -14.79 5.50 11.82
N ASN A 81 -14.10 4.67 11.03
CA ASN A 81 -12.67 4.45 11.15
C ASN A 81 -11.85 5.53 10.42
N GLN A 82 -11.89 6.76 10.94
CA GLN A 82 -11.18 7.89 10.32
C GLN A 82 -9.67 7.69 10.22
N ASN A 83 -9.07 6.91 11.12
CA ASN A 83 -7.63 6.61 11.08
C ASN A 83 -7.28 5.73 9.87
N MET A 84 -8.17 4.81 9.50
CA MET A 84 -8.03 4.00 8.30
C MET A 84 -8.06 4.88 7.04
N VAL A 85 -9.06 5.76 6.92
CA VAL A 85 -9.17 6.71 5.79
C VAL A 85 -7.91 7.57 5.66
N ARG A 86 -7.44 8.15 6.77
CA ARG A 86 -6.18 8.95 6.79
C ARG A 86 -4.96 8.12 6.36
N SER A 87 -4.88 6.87 6.80
CA SER A 87 -3.78 5.96 6.44
C SER A 87 -3.78 5.64 4.95
N ILE A 88 -4.96 5.33 4.38
CA ILE A 88 -5.11 5.03 2.95
C ILE A 88 -4.73 6.25 2.10
N VAL A 89 -5.25 7.43 2.43
CA VAL A 89 -4.90 8.69 1.74
C VAL A 89 -3.40 8.99 1.84
N GLY A 90 -2.79 8.73 3.00
CA GLY A 90 -1.35 8.85 3.20
C GLY A 90 -0.54 7.94 2.28
N CYS A 91 -0.95 6.67 2.14
CA CYS A 91 -0.33 5.72 1.22
C CYS A 91 -0.52 6.14 -0.26
N LEU A 92 -1.73 6.56 -0.65
CA LEU A 92 -2.03 7.07 -2.00
C LEU A 92 -1.14 8.27 -2.35
N SER A 93 -0.98 9.22 -1.43
CA SER A 93 -0.10 10.38 -1.60
C SER A 93 1.36 9.98 -1.86
N VAL A 94 1.85 8.92 -1.22
CA VAL A 94 3.23 8.44 -1.43
C VAL A 94 3.40 7.84 -2.81
N VAL A 95 2.48 6.97 -3.25
CA VAL A 95 2.59 6.32 -4.58
C VAL A 95 2.37 7.31 -5.73
N LEU A 96 1.49 8.30 -5.56
CA LEU A 96 1.27 9.37 -6.55
C LEU A 96 2.50 10.28 -6.69
N ARG A 97 3.11 10.68 -5.57
CA ARG A 97 4.31 11.54 -5.60
C ARG A 97 5.56 10.84 -6.16
N ALA A 98 5.59 9.51 -6.17
CA ALA A 98 6.68 8.75 -6.79
C ALA A 98 6.66 8.80 -8.32
N GLN A 99 5.55 9.21 -8.94
CA GLN A 99 5.42 9.26 -10.41
C GLN A 99 6.22 10.41 -11.02
N GLU A 100 6.79 10.18 -12.20
CA GLU A 100 7.42 11.25 -12.98
C GLU A 100 6.38 12.27 -13.45
N TYR A 101 6.77 13.54 -13.59
CA TYR A 101 5.86 14.61 -14.01
C TYR A 101 5.17 14.32 -15.35
N SER A 102 5.85 13.63 -16.27
CA SER A 102 5.31 13.20 -17.57
C SER A 102 4.09 12.27 -17.44
N GLN A 103 4.02 11.48 -16.37
CA GLN A 103 2.96 10.50 -16.16
C GLN A 103 1.64 11.16 -15.79
N TRP A 104 1.63 12.33 -15.15
CA TRP A 104 0.44 13.01 -14.66
C TRP A 104 -0.59 13.40 -15.73
N LYS A 105 -0.20 13.36 -17.01
CA LYS A 105 -1.08 13.61 -18.15
C LYS A 105 -1.63 12.34 -18.78
N LEU A 106 -1.24 11.17 -18.29
CA LEU A 106 -1.64 9.88 -18.82
C LEU A 106 -2.83 9.33 -18.04
N SER A 107 -3.70 8.59 -18.75
CA SER A 107 -4.86 7.92 -18.15
C SER A 107 -4.47 6.94 -17.04
N SER A 108 -3.22 6.42 -17.07
CA SER A 108 -2.68 5.54 -16.04
C SER A 108 -2.62 6.19 -14.66
N THR A 109 -2.45 7.52 -14.57
CA THR A 109 -2.44 8.26 -13.30
C THR A 109 -3.71 9.08 -13.08
N LEU A 110 -4.27 9.69 -14.14
CA LEU A 110 -5.43 10.61 -14.04
C LEU A 110 -6.60 9.96 -13.30
N LYS A 111 -6.90 8.68 -13.58
CA LYS A 111 -8.02 7.94 -12.97
C LYS A 111 -7.99 7.79 -11.44
N PHE A 112 -6.92 8.23 -10.78
CA PHE A 112 -6.74 8.10 -9.33
C PHE A 112 -6.88 9.43 -8.57
N PHE A 113 -6.97 10.57 -9.26
CA PHE A 113 -7.06 11.89 -8.61
C PHE A 113 -7.99 12.89 -9.31
N ASP A 114 -8.47 12.55 -10.50
CA ASP A 114 -9.56 13.26 -11.20
C ASP A 114 -10.89 12.59 -10.85
#